data_AF-A0A820DVU6-F1
#
_entry.id   AF-A0A820DVU6-F1
#
_cell.length_a   1.000
_cell.length_b   1.000
_cell.length_c   1.000
_cell.angle_alpha   90.00
_cell.angle_beta   90.00
_cell.angle_gamma   90.00
#
_symmetry.space_group_name_H-M   'P 1'
#
loop_
_entity.id
_entity.type
_entity.pdbx_description
1 polymer ?
#
loop_
_entity_poly.entity_id
_entity_poly.type
_entity_poly.pdbx_seq_one_letter_code
_entity_poly.pdbx_strand_id
1 'polypeptide(L)'
;MRQNISSDLDSLQELHLKYGWIPGSESIRPNAEIRQKKENYIKNMLTRYTSLQDFVLHKFFGLKPVVQGDFINSRLQVPSTEISSARIAHTNHHEFRFVTNLFSYHIPAGTNHYVIWFLLNGNESIDPETNSPLTNDEINSSIEEALR
;
A
#
# COMPACT_ATOMS: atom_id res chain seq x y z
N MET A 1 17.53 -20.99 -17.80
CA MET A 1 18.26 -20.96 -16.51
C MET A 1 17.64 -19.88 -15.63
N ARG A 2 16.93 -20.26 -14.57
CA ARG A 2 16.58 -19.30 -13.50
C ARG A 2 17.88 -19.05 -12.72
N GLN A 3 18.45 -17.86 -12.86
CA GLN A 3 19.55 -17.44 -11.99
C GLN A 3 18.94 -17.18 -10.61
N ASN A 4 18.95 -18.20 -9.75
CA ASN A 4 18.51 -18.03 -8.37
C ASN A 4 19.59 -17.24 -7.63
N ILE A 5 19.29 -15.99 -7.32
CA ILE A 5 20.04 -15.25 -6.31
C ILE A 5 19.75 -15.95 -4.98
N SER A 6 20.80 -16.32 -4.25
CA SER A 6 20.66 -16.93 -2.93
C SER A 6 19.88 -15.97 -2.02
N SER A 7 18.90 -16.47 -1.27
CA SER A 7 18.15 -15.70 -0.27
C SER A 7 18.92 -15.54 1.05
N ASP A 8 20.14 -16.07 1.11
CA ASP A 8 21.04 -15.93 2.25
C ASP A 8 21.46 -14.47 2.45
N LEU A 9 21.43 -14.01 3.70
CA LEU A 9 21.65 -12.60 4.03
C LEU A 9 23.09 -12.14 3.75
N ASP A 10 24.06 -13.00 4.02
CA ASP A 10 25.48 -12.69 3.79
C ASP A 10 25.75 -12.58 2.29
N SER A 11 25.22 -13.54 1.51
CA SER A 11 25.27 -13.51 0.05
C SER A 11 24.63 -12.24 -0.55
N LEU A 12 23.49 -11.80 -0.01
CA LEU A 12 22.83 -10.56 -0.45
C LEU A 12 23.61 -9.31 -0.05
N GLN A 13 24.26 -9.31 1.12
CA GLN A 13 25.10 -8.21 1.56
C GLN A 13 26.36 -8.07 0.70
N GLU A 14 27.00 -9.17 0.29
CA GLU A 14 28.13 -9.14 -0.65
C GLU A 14 27.72 -8.54 -2.00
N LEU A 15 26.55 -8.94 -2.50
CA LEU A 15 25.99 -8.40 -3.73
C LEU A 15 25.64 -6.90 -3.60
N HIS A 16 25.08 -6.49 -2.45
CA HIS A 16 24.82 -5.08 -2.15
C HIS A 16 26.11 -4.25 -2.17
N LEU A 17 27.17 -4.71 -1.49
CA LEU A 17 28.46 -4.02 -1.48
C LEU A 17 29.09 -3.93 -2.89
N LYS A 18 28.89 -4.95 -3.72
CA LYS A 18 29.44 -5.01 -5.08
C LYS A 18 28.71 -4.09 -6.06
N TYR A 19 27.38 -4.06 -6.03
CA TYR A 19 26.57 -3.42 -7.07
C TYR A 19 25.82 -2.17 -6.60
N GLY A 20 25.66 -1.97 -5.30
CA GLY A 20 25.01 -0.81 -4.68
C GLY A 20 23.48 -0.75 -4.82
N TRP A 21 22.92 -1.31 -5.89
CA TRP A 21 21.47 -1.32 -6.15
C TRP A 21 20.76 -2.58 -5.63
N ILE A 22 21.48 -3.66 -5.37
CA ILE A 22 20.91 -4.89 -4.78
C ILE A 22 20.64 -4.62 -3.30
N PRO A 23 19.45 -4.90 -2.74
CA PRO A 23 19.17 -4.67 -1.33
C PRO A 23 20.11 -5.48 -0.41
N GLY A 24 20.74 -4.80 0.55
CA GLY A 24 21.52 -5.44 1.62
C GLY A 24 20.63 -5.92 2.78
N SER A 25 21.23 -6.51 3.81
CA SER A 25 20.51 -7.03 4.98
C SER A 25 19.61 -5.98 5.65
N GLU A 26 20.12 -4.74 5.76
CA GLU A 26 19.44 -3.58 6.33
C GLU A 26 18.39 -2.94 5.39
N SER A 27 18.40 -3.32 4.10
CA SER A 27 17.44 -2.83 3.10
C SER A 27 16.26 -3.78 2.90
N ILE A 28 16.37 -5.04 3.35
CA ILE A 28 15.36 -6.08 3.13
C ILE A 28 14.32 -6.11 4.26
N ARG A 29 14.74 -5.87 5.51
CA ARG A 29 13.84 -5.93 6.66
C ARG A 29 13.65 -4.56 7.29
N PRO A 30 12.40 -4.13 7.56
CA PRO A 30 12.16 -2.92 8.33
C PRO A 30 12.73 -3.11 9.74
N ASN A 31 13.48 -2.12 10.20
CA ASN A 31 13.94 -2.08 11.58
C ASN A 31 12.74 -1.97 12.56
N ALA A 32 12.99 -2.20 13.84
CA ALA A 32 11.93 -2.21 14.86
C ALA A 32 11.15 -0.87 14.92
N GLU A 33 11.82 0.27 14.69
CA GLU A 33 11.19 1.59 14.67
C GLU A 33 10.20 1.73 13.49
N ILE A 34 10.59 1.31 12.30
CA ILE A 34 9.72 1.34 11.11
C ILE A 34 8.55 0.38 11.26
N ARG A 35 8.75 -0.79 11.88
CA ARG A 35 7.67 -1.72 12.22
C ARG A 35 6.66 -1.06 13.17
N GLN A 36 7.13 -0.48 14.28
CA GLN A 36 6.28 0.22 15.23
C GLN A 36 5.53 1.40 14.59
N LYS A 37 6.20 2.18 13.75
CA LYS A 37 5.59 3.28 13.00
C LYS A 37 4.47 2.77 12.08
N LYS A 38 4.71 1.65 11.39
CA LYS A 38 3.71 1.00 10.52
C LYS A 38 2.51 0.49 11.31
N GLU A 39 2.75 -0.20 12.42
CA GLU A 39 1.68 -0.69 13.31
C GLU A 39 0.80 0.46 13.82
N ASN A 40 1.42 1.52 14.34
CA ASN A 40 0.68 2.70 14.82
C ASN A 40 -0.11 3.38 13.69
N TYR A 41 0.47 3.46 12.49
CA TYR A 41 -0.21 4.03 11.33
C TYR A 41 -1.44 3.20 10.93
N ILE A 42 -1.30 1.88 10.88
CA ILE A 42 -2.40 0.95 10.56
C ILE A 42 -3.48 1.03 11.65
N LYS A 43 -3.11 1.02 12.94
CA LYS A 43 -4.06 1.17 14.05
C LYS A 43 -4.86 2.47 13.93
N ASN A 44 -4.19 3.60 13.68
CA ASN A 44 -4.85 4.90 13.51
C ASN A 44 -5.74 4.95 12.25
N MET A 45 -5.37 4.23 11.20
CA MET A 45 -6.21 4.09 10.02
C MET A 45 -7.49 3.32 10.34
N LEU A 46 -7.38 2.15 10.99
CA LEU A 46 -8.50 1.29 11.32
C LEU A 46 -9.48 1.92 12.33
N THR A 47 -9.00 2.81 13.20
CA THR A 47 -9.87 3.57 14.11
C THR A 47 -10.59 4.71 13.40
N ARG A 48 -10.00 5.28 12.34
CA ARG A 48 -10.53 6.48 11.67
C ARG A 48 -11.45 6.18 10.49
N TYR A 49 -11.27 5.04 9.82
CA TYR A 49 -12.00 4.69 8.60
C TYR A 49 -12.82 3.41 8.79
N THR A 50 -13.95 3.33 8.07
CA THR A 50 -14.78 2.13 8.07
C THR A 50 -14.08 0.95 7.40
N SER A 51 -13.30 1.21 6.33
CA SER A 51 -12.52 0.19 5.63
C SER A 51 -11.17 0.72 5.14
N LEU A 52 -10.27 -0.20 4.74
CA LEU A 52 -9.02 0.14 4.04
C LEU A 52 -9.30 0.88 2.73
N GLN A 53 -10.35 0.49 2.02
CA GLN A 53 -10.75 1.12 0.76
C GLN A 53 -11.07 2.60 0.97
N ASP A 54 -11.85 2.94 1.99
CA ASP A 54 -12.20 4.33 2.32
C ASP A 54 -10.95 5.16 2.63
N PHE A 55 -10.01 4.58 3.37
CA PHE A 55 -8.73 5.21 3.66
C PHE A 55 -7.95 5.50 2.38
N VAL A 56 -7.77 4.51 1.49
CA VAL A 56 -7.00 4.66 0.26
C VAL A 56 -7.62 5.73 -0.65
N LEU A 57 -8.94 5.66 -0.85
CA LEU A 57 -9.69 6.59 -1.69
C LEU A 57 -9.61 8.03 -1.17
N HIS A 58 -9.77 8.23 0.14
CA HIS A 58 -9.63 9.57 0.70
C HIS A 58 -8.17 10.05 0.71
N LYS A 59 -7.24 9.22 1.20
CA LYS A 59 -5.86 9.66 1.47
C LYS A 59 -5.04 9.88 0.19
N PHE A 60 -5.18 8.99 -0.79
CA PHE A 60 -4.33 9.02 -1.99
C PHE A 60 -5.04 9.62 -3.19
N PHE A 61 -6.36 9.45 -3.30
CA PHE A 61 -7.15 9.97 -4.41
C PHE A 61 -7.95 11.23 -4.06
N GLY A 62 -7.97 11.63 -2.78
CA GLY A 62 -8.60 12.89 -2.36
C GLY A 62 -10.12 12.89 -2.42
N LEU A 63 -10.76 11.72 -2.53
CA LEU A 63 -12.22 11.60 -2.53
C LEU A 63 -12.77 12.03 -1.18
N LYS A 64 -13.94 12.67 -1.19
CA LYS A 64 -14.53 13.24 0.03
C LYS A 64 -15.24 12.16 0.86
N PRO A 65 -14.79 11.88 2.09
CA PRO A 65 -15.51 10.98 2.97
C PRO A 65 -16.66 11.70 3.68
N VAL A 66 -17.62 10.91 4.14
CA VAL A 66 -18.66 11.29 5.09
C VAL A 66 -18.42 10.58 6.41
N VAL A 67 -18.93 11.16 7.50
CA VAL A 67 -18.89 10.52 8.81
C VAL A 67 -20.06 9.53 8.90
N GLN A 68 -19.75 8.29 9.27
CA GLN A 68 -20.70 7.20 9.47
C GLN A 68 -20.65 6.75 10.95
N GLY A 69 -21.80 6.44 11.53
CA GLY A 69 -21.92 5.93 12.89
C GLY A 69 -22.35 6.98 13.90
N ASP A 70 -22.42 6.57 15.16
CA ASP A 70 -22.89 7.41 16.27
C ASP A 70 -21.77 8.32 16.81
N PHE A 71 -22.12 9.22 17.72
CA PHE A 71 -21.20 10.16 18.37
C PHE A 71 -19.97 9.48 19.01
N ILE A 72 -20.10 8.21 19.41
CA ILE A 72 -19.04 7.44 20.09
C ILE A 72 -18.17 6.65 19.11
N ASN A 73 -18.73 6.22 17.97
CA ASN A 73 -18.08 5.29 17.03
C ASN A 73 -18.06 5.85 15.59
N SER A 74 -17.94 7.17 15.47
CA SER A 74 -17.94 7.84 14.18
C SER A 74 -16.67 7.50 13.39
N ARG A 75 -16.81 6.93 12.19
CA ARG A 75 -15.73 6.63 11.26
C ARG A 75 -15.96 7.27 9.90
N LEU A 76 -14.90 7.42 9.13
CA LEU A 76 -14.96 7.98 7.78
C LEU A 76 -15.23 6.90 6.74
N GLN A 77 -16.20 7.16 5.87
CA GLN A 77 -16.55 6.31 4.72
C GLN A 77 -16.62 7.16 3.45
N VAL A 78 -16.12 6.67 2.32
CA VAL A 78 -16.25 7.33 1.02
C VAL A 78 -17.54 6.84 0.35
N PRO A 79 -18.54 7.71 0.09
CA PRO A 79 -19.80 7.30 -0.52
C PRO A 79 -19.61 6.71 -1.92
N SER A 80 -20.43 5.71 -2.27
CA SER A 80 -20.45 5.13 -3.62
C SER A 80 -20.71 6.15 -4.72
N THR A 81 -21.48 7.21 -4.43
CA THR A 81 -21.73 8.33 -5.35
C THR A 81 -20.46 9.12 -5.69
N GLU A 82 -19.58 9.34 -4.71
CA GLU A 82 -18.28 9.99 -4.90
C GLU A 82 -17.36 9.10 -5.75
N ILE A 83 -17.33 7.80 -5.45
CA ILE A 83 -16.54 6.80 -6.21
C ILE A 83 -16.96 6.76 -7.67
N SER A 84 -18.27 6.67 -7.92
CA SER A 84 -18.82 6.67 -9.28
C SER A 84 -18.54 7.98 -10.02
N SER A 85 -18.63 9.12 -9.34
CA SER A 85 -18.33 10.42 -9.93
C SER A 85 -16.87 10.54 -10.34
N ALA A 86 -15.94 10.07 -9.50
CA ALA A 86 -14.52 10.01 -9.83
C ALA A 86 -14.25 9.14 -11.06
N ARG A 87 -14.87 7.95 -11.14
CA ARG A 87 -14.74 7.05 -12.30
C ARG A 87 -15.25 7.68 -13.60
N ILE A 88 -16.36 8.41 -13.55
CA ILE A 88 -16.95 9.06 -14.73
C ILE A 88 -16.12 10.28 -15.17
N ALA A 89 -15.53 11.03 -14.24
CA ALA A 89 -14.70 12.18 -14.58
C ALA A 89 -13.41 11.78 -15.34
N HIS A 90 -12.87 10.58 -15.08
CA HIS A 90 -11.63 10.09 -15.68
C HIS A 90 -11.90 9.25 -16.93
N THR A 91 -12.38 9.91 -18.00
CA THR A 91 -13.00 9.25 -19.16
C THR A 91 -12.10 8.45 -20.11
N ASN A 92 -10.76 8.41 -19.98
CA ASN A 92 -9.93 7.55 -20.86
C ASN A 92 -8.55 7.17 -20.29
N HIS A 93 -8.23 7.56 -19.06
CA HIS A 93 -6.93 7.27 -18.45
C HIS A 93 -7.12 6.83 -17.00
N HIS A 94 -6.34 5.83 -16.57
CA HIS A 94 -6.24 5.45 -15.17
C HIS A 94 -5.73 6.64 -14.37
N GLU A 95 -6.45 6.98 -13.31
CA GLU A 95 -5.88 7.88 -12.33
C GLU A 95 -4.81 7.11 -11.55
N PHE A 96 -3.57 7.57 -11.64
CA PHE A 96 -2.48 7.03 -10.86
C PHE A 96 -1.83 8.10 -9.99
N ARG A 97 -1.30 7.68 -8.84
CA ARG A 97 -0.65 8.56 -7.87
C ARG A 97 0.69 7.95 -7.46
N PHE A 98 1.76 8.70 -7.67
CA PHE A 98 3.07 8.41 -7.09
C PHE A 98 3.12 9.00 -5.69
N VAL A 99 3.28 8.14 -4.68
CA VAL A 99 3.36 8.55 -3.29
C VAL A 99 4.70 8.12 -2.73
N THR A 100 5.39 9.01 -2.02
CA THR A 100 6.62 8.66 -1.32
C THR A 100 6.36 7.50 -0.35
N ASN A 101 7.26 6.53 -0.29
CA ASN A 101 7.12 5.44 0.67
C ASN A 101 7.13 6.02 2.11
N LEU A 102 6.03 5.83 2.84
CA LEU A 102 5.87 6.31 4.22
C LEU A 102 6.74 5.53 5.22
N PHE A 103 7.12 4.30 4.84
CA PHE A 103 7.88 3.34 5.62
C PHE A 103 9.14 2.94 4.85
N SER A 104 9.94 3.94 4.49
CA SER A 104 11.21 3.73 3.78
C SER A 104 12.17 2.91 4.63
N TYR A 105 12.69 1.84 4.03
CA TYR A 105 13.90 1.17 4.48
C TYR A 105 15.13 2.00 4.11
N HIS A 106 16.31 1.58 4.59
CA HIS A 106 17.56 2.19 4.17
C HIS A 106 17.74 2.01 2.67
N ILE A 107 17.63 3.12 1.93
CA ILE A 107 17.88 3.21 0.49
C ILE A 107 19.13 4.06 0.24
N PRO A 108 19.94 3.73 -0.79
CA PRO A 108 21.09 4.55 -1.15
C PRO A 108 20.72 6.00 -1.43
N ALA A 109 21.62 6.93 -1.09
CA ALA A 109 21.43 8.35 -1.36
C ALA A 109 21.18 8.62 -2.85
N GLY A 110 20.22 9.50 -3.16
CA GLY A 110 19.81 9.79 -4.54
C GLY A 110 18.79 8.80 -5.13
N THR A 111 18.40 7.77 -4.39
CA THR A 111 17.35 6.84 -4.82
C THR A 111 15.96 7.43 -4.59
N ASN A 112 15.17 7.50 -5.65
CA ASN A 112 13.77 7.91 -5.59
C ASN A 112 12.86 6.68 -5.46
N HIS A 113 12.28 6.47 -4.27
CA HIS A 113 11.43 5.33 -4.00
C HIS A 113 9.96 5.75 -3.77
N TYR A 114 9.08 5.27 -4.64
CA TYR A 114 7.65 5.60 -4.65
C TYR A 114 6.77 4.35 -4.68
N VAL A 115 5.58 4.49 -4.11
CA VAL A 115 4.46 3.56 -4.25
C VAL A 115 3.51 4.14 -5.30
N ILE A 116 3.12 3.32 -6.26
CA ILE A 116 2.14 3.70 -7.28
C ILE A 116 0.78 3.13 -6.90
N TRP A 117 -0.22 4.00 -6.80
CA TRP A 117 -1.62 3.63 -6.63
C TRP A 117 -2.38 3.87 -7.91
N PHE A 118 -3.29 2.97 -8.27
CA PHE A 118 -4.14 3.08 -9.45
C PHE A 118 -5.61 3.00 -9.07
N LEU A 119 -6.43 3.86 -9.66
CA LEU A 119 -7.88 3.74 -9.63
C LEU A 119 -8.35 3.10 -10.94
N LEU A 120 -8.96 1.93 -10.84
CA LEU A 120 -9.47 1.20 -11.99
C LEU A 120 -10.83 1.79 -12.41
N ASN A 121 -11.01 2.03 -13.71
CA ASN A 121 -12.20 2.68 -14.27
C ASN A 121 -13.36 1.69 -14.55
N GLY A 122 -13.33 0.48 -13.98
CA GLY A 122 -14.44 -0.48 -14.00
C GLY A 122 -14.66 -1.25 -15.32
N ASN A 123 -14.07 -0.82 -16.44
CA ASN A 123 -14.13 -1.52 -17.73
C ASN A 123 -13.03 -2.57 -17.92
N GLU A 124 -12.17 -2.73 -16.93
CA GLU A 124 -11.05 -3.69 -16.97
C GLU A 124 -11.44 -4.94 -16.21
N SER A 125 -11.44 -6.08 -16.89
CA SER A 125 -11.40 -7.37 -16.22
C SER A 125 -10.01 -7.54 -15.64
N ILE A 126 -9.91 -7.54 -14.32
CA ILE A 126 -8.72 -8.07 -13.67
C ILE A 126 -8.70 -9.57 -14.03
N ASP A 127 -7.70 -9.99 -14.79
CA ASP A 127 -7.54 -11.39 -15.16
C ASP A 127 -7.46 -12.26 -13.88
N PRO A 128 -8.43 -13.16 -13.65
CA PRO A 128 -8.49 -13.93 -12.43
C PRO A 128 -7.32 -14.91 -12.27
N GLU A 129 -6.60 -15.26 -13.35
CA GLU A 129 -5.43 -16.14 -13.27
C GLU A 129 -4.14 -15.40 -12.86
N THR A 130 -4.03 -14.11 -13.15
CA THR A 130 -2.82 -13.32 -12.86
C THR A 130 -2.97 -12.33 -11.70
N ASN A 131 -4.19 -11.91 -11.36
CA ASN A 131 -4.47 -10.98 -10.27
C ASN A 131 -5.86 -11.24 -9.66
N SER A 132 -6.07 -12.34 -8.95
CA SER A 132 -7.30 -12.49 -8.17
C SER A 132 -7.45 -11.27 -7.25
N PRO A 133 -8.57 -10.51 -7.32
CA PRO A 133 -8.77 -9.38 -6.43
C PRO A 133 -8.73 -9.90 -5.00
N LEU A 134 -7.77 -9.40 -4.21
CA LEU A 134 -7.63 -9.77 -2.81
C LEU A 134 -8.97 -9.57 -2.12
N THR A 135 -9.49 -10.64 -1.55
CA THR A 135 -10.71 -10.61 -0.76
C THR A 135 -10.51 -9.74 0.47
N ASN A 136 -11.61 -9.20 1.02
CA ASN A 136 -11.53 -8.47 2.29
C ASN A 136 -10.91 -9.33 3.40
N ASP A 137 -11.11 -10.64 3.36
CA ASP A 137 -10.53 -11.57 4.33
C ASP A 137 -9.01 -11.70 4.17
N GLU A 138 -8.48 -11.75 2.95
CA GLU A 138 -7.03 -11.75 2.68
C GLU A 138 -6.38 -10.42 3.07
N ILE A 139 -7.07 -9.30 2.80
CA ILE A 139 -6.65 -7.96 3.23
C ILE A 139 -6.61 -7.90 4.76
N ASN A 140 -7.68 -8.32 5.42
CA ASN A 140 -7.77 -8.31 6.87
C ASN A 140 -6.74 -9.26 7.52
N SER A 141 -6.52 -10.45 6.95
CA SER A 141 -5.47 -11.38 7.43
C SER A 141 -4.07 -10.79 7.29
N SER A 142 -3.79 -10.09 6.18
CA SER A 142 -2.50 -9.44 5.97
C SER A 142 -2.30 -8.26 6.93
N ILE A 143 -3.37 -7.56 7.27
CA ILE A 143 -3.37 -6.50 8.28
C ILE A 143 -3.11 -7.11 9.67
N GLU A 144 -3.80 -8.19 10.05
CA GLU A 144 -3.60 -8.88 11.32
C GLU A 144 -2.18 -9.46 11.45
N GLU A 145 -1.64 -10.05 10.39
CA GLU A 145 -0.24 -10.50 10.35
C GLU A 145 0.73 -9.33 10.51
N ALA A 146 0.47 -8.19 9.86
CA ALA A 146 1.29 -6.99 9.99
C ALA A 146 1.23 -6.35 11.38
N LEU A 147 0.24 -6.71 12.21
CA LEU A 147 0.05 -6.24 13.58
C LEU A 147 0.59 -7.23 14.64
N ARG A 148 1.06 -8.42 14.24
CA ARG A 148 1.72 -9.41 15.11
C ARG A 148 3.24 -9.22 15.14
#